data_AF-A0A3S0R9I5-F1
#
_entry.id   AF-A0A3S0R9I5-F1
#
_cell.length_a   1.000
_cell.length_b   1.000
_cell.length_c   1.000
_cell.angle_alpha   90.00
_cell.angle_beta   90.00
_cell.angle_gamma   90.00
#
_symmetry.space_group_name_H-M   'P 1'
#
loop_
_entity.id
_entity.type
_entity.pdbx_description
1 polymer ?
#
loop_
_entity_poly.entity_id
_entity_poly.type
_entity_poly.pdbx_seq_one_letter_code
_entity_poly.pdbx_strand_id
1 'polypeptide(L)'
;MKKAFYLFSCLLLCACWAPFPSAHERAMQVGRFRPNINNNIEEKINIDGYYVNTNHNRIHKYNNEIPFILYNDGTYGDIYLENEDSIYKQKSDSVDFKNQLYYGLGGYYEVKGDTIEVDTYIHYQLSITLIKRYYKIIDRNHLFFFKEIWVKSRIDDEPEKPCERAVFFELIPNKRLPPSTKFRSKLKKWIWEDKKDWKNYKKAYKEAMKKK
;
A
#
# COMPACT_ATOMS: atom_id res chain seq x y z
N MET A 1 30.81 -10.60 -33.18
CA MET A 1 30.37 -9.19 -33.11
C MET A 1 28.85 -8.98 -32.99
N LYS A 2 27.98 -9.70 -33.74
CA LYS A 2 26.51 -9.53 -33.63
C LYS A 2 25.92 -9.81 -32.23
N LYS A 3 26.41 -10.82 -31.49
CA LYS A 3 25.92 -11.15 -30.14
C LYS A 3 26.24 -10.09 -29.07
N ALA A 4 27.38 -9.40 -29.19
CA ALA A 4 27.77 -8.34 -28.26
C ALA A 4 26.93 -7.07 -28.47
N PHE A 5 26.58 -6.75 -29.73
CA PHE A 5 25.68 -5.65 -30.06
C PHE A 5 24.25 -5.87 -29.52
N TYR A 6 23.74 -7.11 -29.57
CA TYR A 6 22.45 -7.47 -28.97
C TYR A 6 22.45 -7.38 -27.43
N LEU A 7 23.55 -7.72 -26.77
CA LEU A 7 23.70 -7.57 -25.32
C LEU A 7 23.80 -6.10 -24.91
N PHE A 8 24.53 -5.29 -25.66
CA PHE A 8 24.65 -3.85 -25.41
C PHE A 8 23.34 -3.11 -25.68
N SER A 9 22.60 -3.46 -26.74
CA SER A 9 21.28 -2.87 -27.02
C SER A 9 20.24 -3.29 -25.97
N CYS A 10 20.25 -4.54 -25.49
CA CYS A 10 19.40 -4.96 -24.37
C CYS A 10 19.76 -4.27 -23.05
N LEU A 11 21.05 -4.03 -22.76
CA LEU A 11 21.49 -3.30 -21.57
C LEU A 11 21.12 -1.80 -21.62
N LEU A 12 21.17 -1.19 -22.80
CA LEU A 12 20.76 0.20 -23.02
C LEU A 12 19.23 0.38 -22.95
N LEU A 13 18.45 -0.60 -23.43
CA LEU A 13 16.98 -0.56 -23.36
C LEU A 13 16.44 -0.81 -21.94
N CYS A 14 17.17 -1.56 -21.10
CA CYS A 14 16.81 -1.79 -19.70
C CYS A 14 17.18 -0.61 -18.76
N ALA A 15 18.01 0.35 -19.22
CA ALA A 15 18.52 1.43 -18.37
C ALA A 15 17.51 2.56 -18.12
N CYS A 16 16.42 2.65 -18.90
CA CYS A 16 15.43 3.72 -18.79
C CYS A 16 14.34 3.46 -17.74
N TRP A 17 14.25 2.24 -17.19
CA TRP A 17 13.16 1.85 -16.29
C TRP A 17 13.71 1.10 -15.09
N ALA A 18 13.75 1.75 -13.94
CA ALA A 18 14.22 1.13 -12.71
C ALA A 18 13.09 0.25 -12.11
N PRO A 19 13.28 -1.07 -11.96
CA PRO A 19 12.28 -1.95 -11.32
C PRO A 19 12.27 -1.81 -9.79
N PHE A 20 12.89 -0.75 -9.25
CA PHE A 20 13.01 -0.42 -7.86
C PHE A 20 12.91 1.10 -7.70
N PRO A 21 12.40 1.62 -6.56
CA PRO A 21 12.30 3.05 -6.33
C PRO A 21 13.68 3.73 -6.43
N SER A 22 13.71 4.94 -6.99
CA SER A 22 14.89 5.80 -7.09
C SER A 22 15.42 6.20 -5.71
N ALA A 23 16.61 6.79 -5.65
CA ALA A 23 17.15 7.31 -4.39
C ALA A 23 16.26 8.40 -3.78
N HIS A 24 15.68 9.25 -4.63
CA HIS A 24 14.74 10.29 -4.21
C HIS A 24 13.45 9.69 -3.67
N GLU A 25 12.85 8.73 -4.38
CA GLU A 25 11.65 8.04 -3.90
C GLU A 25 11.89 7.35 -2.55
N ARG A 26 13.04 6.70 -2.38
CA ARG A 26 13.43 6.10 -1.09
C ARG A 26 13.60 7.14 0.03
N ALA A 27 14.13 8.32 -0.28
CA ALA A 27 14.29 9.39 0.70
C ALA A 27 12.96 10.01 1.13
N MET A 28 11.92 9.89 0.29
CA MET A 28 10.57 10.41 0.56
C MET A 28 9.66 9.40 1.28
N GLN A 29 10.12 8.17 1.51
CA GLN A 29 9.36 7.16 2.24
C GLN A 29 9.05 7.63 3.67
N VAL A 30 7.84 7.38 4.17
CA VAL A 30 7.51 7.63 5.58
C VAL A 30 8.33 6.73 6.50
N GLY A 31 8.58 5.50 6.05
CA GLY A 31 9.46 4.56 6.73
C GLY A 31 9.49 3.22 6.00
N ARG A 32 10.02 2.20 6.67
CA ARG A 32 10.26 0.88 6.10
C ARG A 32 10.00 -0.20 7.14
N PHE A 33 9.69 -1.40 6.67
CA PHE A 33 9.48 -2.55 7.54
C PHE A 33 10.76 -2.94 8.27
N ARG A 34 10.60 -3.22 9.57
CA ARG A 34 11.57 -3.82 10.48
C ARG A 34 10.82 -4.76 11.44
N PRO A 35 11.50 -5.73 12.09
CA PRO A 35 10.86 -6.58 13.08
C PRO A 35 10.27 -5.77 14.23
N ASN A 36 9.19 -6.27 14.83
CA ASN A 36 8.58 -5.71 16.05
C ASN A 36 8.09 -4.26 15.92
N ILE A 37 7.73 -3.80 14.72
CA ILE A 37 6.99 -2.54 14.56
C ILE A 37 5.67 -2.65 15.32
N ASN A 38 5.39 -1.61 16.11
CA ASN A 38 4.07 -1.33 16.62
C ASN A 38 3.83 0.18 16.47
N ASN A 39 2.87 0.54 15.62
CA ASN A 39 2.50 1.94 15.42
C ASN A 39 1.57 2.48 16.53
N ASN A 40 1.20 1.66 17.52
CA ASN A 40 0.19 1.94 18.54
C ASN A 40 -1.12 2.49 17.95
N ILE A 41 -1.44 2.04 16.73
CA ILE A 41 -2.59 2.53 15.97
C ILE A 41 -3.92 2.20 16.70
N GLU A 42 -3.96 1.07 17.41
CA GLU A 42 -5.13 0.61 18.20
C GLU A 42 -5.54 1.57 19.32
N GLU A 43 -4.60 2.37 19.82
CA GLU A 43 -4.90 3.40 20.83
C GLU A 43 -5.72 4.53 20.21
N LYS A 44 -5.58 4.78 18.90
CA LYS A 44 -6.17 5.91 18.19
C LYS A 44 -7.40 5.52 17.36
N ILE A 45 -7.32 4.41 16.64
CA ILE A 45 -8.40 3.91 15.79
C ILE A 45 -8.59 2.41 15.95
N ASN A 46 -9.77 1.93 15.58
CA ASN A 46 -10.08 0.52 15.52
C ASN A 46 -9.56 -0.06 14.20
N ILE A 47 -8.91 -1.23 14.26
CA ILE A 47 -8.35 -1.93 13.09
C ILE A 47 -8.89 -3.35 12.93
N ASP A 48 -9.88 -3.74 13.74
CA ASP A 48 -10.61 -5.02 13.65
C ASP A 48 -11.62 -5.04 12.49
N GLY A 49 -11.19 -4.59 11.32
CA GLY A 49 -12.03 -4.45 10.14
C GLY A 49 -11.27 -3.86 8.95
N TYR A 50 -12.02 -3.26 8.04
CA TYR A 50 -11.48 -2.55 6.89
C TYR A 50 -12.21 -1.22 6.71
N TYR A 51 -11.54 -0.25 6.12
CA TYR A 51 -12.06 1.09 5.89
C TYR A 51 -12.66 1.18 4.49
N VAL A 52 -13.89 1.67 4.40
CA VAL A 52 -14.63 1.86 3.14
C VAL A 52 -14.96 3.33 2.96
N ASN A 53 -14.81 3.81 1.72
CA ASN A 53 -15.21 5.17 1.35
C ASN A 53 -16.73 5.36 1.54
N THR A 54 -17.14 6.42 2.22
CA THR A 54 -18.56 6.73 2.48
C THR A 54 -19.22 7.56 1.38
N ASN A 55 -18.48 8.09 0.39
CA ASN A 55 -19.06 8.86 -0.70
C ASN A 55 -19.81 7.96 -1.71
N HIS A 56 -21.14 8.03 -1.64
CA HIS A 56 -22.10 7.09 -2.24
C HIS A 56 -22.28 7.14 -3.77
N ASN A 57 -21.65 8.09 -4.48
CA ASN A 57 -21.97 8.37 -5.90
C ASN A 57 -20.81 8.12 -6.87
N ARG A 58 -19.74 7.46 -6.45
CA ARG A 58 -18.59 7.20 -7.32
C ARG A 58 -18.21 5.72 -7.25
N ILE A 59 -18.53 4.99 -8.32
CA ILE A 59 -17.75 3.83 -8.76
C ILE A 59 -16.28 4.24 -8.62
N HIS A 60 -15.42 3.43 -7.98
CA HIS A 60 -14.02 3.72 -7.63
C HIS A 60 -13.25 4.32 -8.81
N LYS A 61 -13.41 5.63 -9.04
CA LYS A 61 -12.94 6.27 -10.27
C LYS A 61 -11.43 6.50 -10.20
N TYR A 62 -10.87 6.39 -9.00
CA TYR A 62 -9.49 6.70 -8.67
C TYR A 62 -8.94 5.75 -7.61
N ASN A 63 -7.64 5.44 -7.71
CA ASN A 63 -6.94 4.48 -6.84
C ASN A 63 -6.97 4.84 -5.34
N ASN A 64 -7.31 6.08 -4.97
CA ASN A 64 -7.33 6.58 -3.60
C ASN A 64 -8.70 6.44 -2.90
N GLU A 65 -9.71 5.92 -3.61
CA GLU A 65 -11.06 5.67 -3.09
C GLU A 65 -11.31 4.18 -2.82
N ILE A 66 -10.26 3.35 -2.89
CA ILE A 66 -10.32 1.90 -2.72
C ILE A 66 -10.37 1.56 -1.22
N PRO A 67 -11.21 0.59 -0.79
CA PRO A 67 -11.19 0.13 0.59
C PRO A 67 -9.83 -0.42 1.00
N PHE A 68 -9.48 -0.33 2.27
CA PHE A 68 -8.17 -0.76 2.75
C PHE A 68 -8.18 -1.31 4.17
N ILE A 69 -7.11 -2.03 4.53
CA ILE A 69 -6.86 -2.56 5.87
C ILE A 69 -5.57 -1.95 6.42
N LEU A 70 -5.58 -1.64 7.72
CA LEU A 70 -4.42 -1.24 8.50
C LEU A 70 -4.08 -2.33 9.52
N TYR A 71 -2.79 -2.65 9.67
CA TYR A 71 -2.30 -3.62 10.67
C TYR A 71 -1.34 -2.94 11.64
N ASN A 72 -1.25 -3.44 12.88
CA ASN A 72 -0.35 -2.92 13.92
C ASN A 72 1.14 -2.88 13.51
N ASP A 73 1.55 -3.80 12.64
CA ASP A 73 2.93 -3.91 12.15
C ASP A 73 3.29 -2.88 11.06
N GLY A 74 2.47 -1.85 10.88
CA GLY A 74 2.65 -0.79 9.88
C GLY A 74 2.22 -1.17 8.47
N THR A 75 1.56 -2.31 8.28
CA THR A 75 1.07 -2.70 6.95
C THR A 75 -0.18 -1.92 6.57
N TYR A 76 -0.14 -1.28 5.41
CA TYR A 76 -1.31 -0.79 4.71
C TYR A 76 -1.62 -1.72 3.53
N GLY A 77 -2.90 -1.99 3.28
CA GLY A 77 -3.30 -2.91 2.23
C GLY A 77 -4.62 -2.54 1.56
N ASP A 78 -4.56 -2.09 0.31
CA ASP A 78 -5.76 -1.94 -0.54
C ASP A 78 -6.43 -3.33 -0.75
N ILE A 79 -7.75 -3.35 -0.70
CA ILE A 79 -8.57 -4.55 -0.92
C ILE A 79 -9.59 -4.29 -2.03
N TYR A 80 -9.77 -5.30 -2.89
CA TYR A 80 -10.78 -5.30 -3.95
C TYR A 80 -11.89 -6.27 -3.56
N LEU A 81 -13.07 -5.73 -3.31
CA LEU A 81 -14.23 -6.49 -2.84
C LEU A 81 -15.03 -7.02 -4.04
N GLU A 82 -15.63 -8.20 -3.91
CA GLU A 82 -16.51 -8.74 -4.95
C GLU A 82 -17.78 -7.89 -5.08
N ASN A 83 -18.13 -7.49 -6.32
CA ASN A 83 -19.21 -6.56 -6.65
C ASN A 83 -18.98 -5.13 -6.13
N GLU A 84 -17.91 -4.49 -6.62
CA GLU A 84 -17.55 -3.10 -6.33
C GLU A 84 -18.72 -2.11 -6.51
N ASP A 85 -19.67 -2.40 -7.40
CA ASP A 85 -20.83 -1.54 -7.65
C ASP A 85 -21.88 -1.54 -6.52
N SER A 86 -21.77 -2.43 -5.52
CA SER A 86 -22.73 -2.55 -4.42
C SER A 86 -22.15 -2.15 -3.06
N ILE A 87 -22.42 -0.90 -2.65
CA ILE A 87 -22.05 -0.36 -1.33
C ILE A 87 -22.58 -1.24 -0.19
N TYR A 88 -23.79 -1.81 -0.32
CA TYR A 88 -24.37 -2.72 0.68
C TYR A 88 -23.53 -3.97 0.90
N LYS A 89 -22.93 -4.51 -0.16
CA LYS A 89 -22.01 -5.65 -0.05
C LYS A 89 -20.65 -5.21 0.49
N GLN A 90 -20.20 -4.00 0.16
CA GLN A 90 -18.96 -3.46 0.70
C GLN A 90 -19.03 -3.16 2.21
N LYS A 91 -20.20 -2.81 2.75
CA LYS A 91 -20.41 -2.59 4.19
C LYS A 91 -20.80 -3.86 4.97
N SER A 92 -20.66 -5.03 4.36
CA SER A 92 -21.00 -6.29 5.04
C SER A 92 -19.89 -6.72 6.00
N ASP A 93 -20.25 -6.97 7.26
CA ASP A 93 -19.37 -7.56 8.28
C ASP A 93 -19.01 -9.04 8.00
N SER A 94 -19.70 -9.65 7.02
CA SER A 94 -19.56 -11.06 6.63
C SER A 94 -18.73 -11.28 5.36
N VAL A 95 -18.03 -10.26 4.85
CA VAL A 95 -17.14 -10.41 3.69
C VAL A 95 -16.12 -11.53 3.94
N ASP A 96 -16.10 -12.52 3.04
CA ASP A 96 -15.11 -13.60 3.05
C ASP A 96 -13.91 -13.25 2.16
N PHE A 97 -12.81 -12.94 2.84
CA PHE A 97 -11.51 -12.59 2.31
C PHE A 97 -10.70 -13.80 1.77
N LYS A 98 -11.25 -15.02 1.83
CA LYS A 98 -10.55 -16.27 1.47
C LYS A 98 -10.21 -16.36 -0.02
N ASN A 99 -11.11 -15.93 -0.90
CA ASN A 99 -10.98 -16.02 -2.36
C ASN A 99 -10.60 -14.71 -3.04
N GLN A 100 -10.52 -13.59 -2.29
CA GLN A 100 -10.15 -12.30 -2.86
C GLN A 100 -8.66 -12.26 -3.21
N LEU A 101 -8.38 -11.79 -4.42
CA LEU A 101 -7.03 -11.56 -4.91
C LEU A 101 -6.55 -10.19 -4.41
N TYR A 102 -5.65 -10.21 -3.42
CA TYR A 102 -4.93 -9.03 -2.96
C TYR A 102 -3.87 -8.63 -4.00
N TYR A 103 -4.32 -8.05 -5.10
CA TYR A 103 -3.46 -7.39 -6.09
C TYR A 103 -3.09 -5.96 -5.68
N GLY A 104 -3.74 -5.44 -4.62
CA GLY A 104 -3.64 -4.06 -4.18
C GLY A 104 -2.24 -3.61 -3.79
N LEU A 105 -2.05 -2.31 -3.95
CA LEU A 105 -0.85 -1.52 -3.69
C LEU A 105 -0.56 -1.47 -2.19
N GLY A 106 -0.29 -2.63 -1.62
CA GLY A 106 0.07 -2.74 -0.22
C GLY A 106 1.36 -1.96 0.04
N GLY A 107 1.49 -1.45 1.24
CA GLY A 107 2.51 -0.49 1.56
C GLY A 107 2.78 -0.40 3.05
N TYR A 108 3.50 0.65 3.41
CA TYR A 108 3.87 0.93 4.78
C TYR A 108 3.16 2.20 5.23
N TYR A 109 2.79 2.27 6.50
CA TYR A 109 2.26 3.50 7.07
C TYR A 109 2.87 3.79 8.44
N GLU A 110 2.83 5.05 8.83
CA GLU A 110 3.09 5.49 10.20
C GLU A 110 2.00 6.45 10.68
N VAL A 111 1.92 6.60 12.00
CA VAL A 111 1.02 7.54 12.66
C VAL A 111 1.83 8.68 13.23
N LYS A 112 1.50 9.91 12.84
CA LYS A 112 2.11 11.15 13.35
C LYS A 112 1.00 12.07 13.87
N GLY A 113 0.86 12.14 15.19
CA GLY A 113 -0.19 12.94 15.82
C GLY A 113 -1.60 12.43 15.48
N ASP A 114 -2.36 13.25 14.77
CA ASP A 114 -3.71 12.97 14.26
C ASP A 114 -3.71 12.45 12.82
N THR A 115 -2.54 12.23 12.22
CA THR A 115 -2.39 11.91 10.80
C THR A 115 -1.77 10.54 10.60
N ILE A 116 -2.34 9.76 9.67
CA ILE A 116 -1.78 8.52 9.15
C ILE A 116 -1.16 8.82 7.80
N GLU A 117 0.14 8.61 7.70
CA GLU A 117 0.92 8.76 6.47
C GLU A 117 1.16 7.39 5.87
N VAL A 118 0.70 7.17 4.63
CA VAL A 118 0.77 5.90 3.94
C VAL A 118 1.66 6.03 2.70
N ASP A 119 2.59 5.10 2.53
CA ASP A 119 3.35 4.89 1.30
C ASP A 119 2.77 3.69 0.54
N THR A 120 2.28 3.91 -0.68
CA THR A 120 1.88 2.84 -1.61
C THR A 120 2.74 2.88 -2.88
N TYR A 121 2.81 1.76 -3.60
CA TYR A 121 3.71 1.63 -4.75
C TYR A 121 2.96 1.07 -5.95
N ILE A 122 2.81 1.88 -6.99
CA ILE A 122 2.25 1.43 -8.27
C ILE A 122 3.34 0.95 -9.20
N HIS A 123 3.04 -0.12 -9.92
CA HIS A 123 3.80 -0.51 -11.10
C HIS A 123 3.20 0.24 -12.29
N TYR A 124 3.91 1.25 -12.79
CA TYR A 124 3.53 1.95 -14.01
C TYR A 124 4.53 1.58 -15.11
N GLN A 125 4.05 0.88 -16.14
CA GLN A 125 4.86 0.31 -17.22
C GLN A 125 5.99 -0.60 -16.68
N LEU A 126 7.21 -0.08 -16.51
CA LEU A 126 8.36 -0.82 -15.97
C LEU A 126 9.02 -0.13 -14.76
N SER A 127 8.50 1.01 -14.33
CA SER A 127 8.97 1.71 -13.14
C SER A 127 8.05 1.43 -11.94
N ILE A 128 8.62 1.59 -10.75
CA ILE A 128 7.86 1.65 -9.51
C ILE A 128 7.74 3.13 -9.15
N THR A 129 6.53 3.59 -8.87
CA THR A 129 6.28 4.95 -8.41
C THR A 129 5.74 4.93 -6.99
N LEU A 130 6.36 5.70 -6.10
CA LEU A 130 5.86 5.92 -4.74
C LEU A 130 4.70 6.93 -4.77
N ILE A 131 3.58 6.55 -4.16
CA ILE A 131 2.45 7.43 -3.88
C ILE A 131 2.34 7.58 -2.36
N LYS A 132 2.29 8.81 -1.89
CA LYS A 132 2.03 9.13 -0.48
C LYS A 132 0.59 9.55 -0.29
N ARG A 133 -0.11 8.95 0.66
CA ARG A 133 -1.49 9.31 1.04
C ARG A 133 -1.54 9.73 2.50
N TYR A 134 -2.37 10.72 2.80
CA TYR A 134 -2.51 11.26 4.15
C TYR A 134 -3.97 11.21 4.56
N TYR A 135 -4.20 10.62 5.73
CA TYR A 135 -5.51 10.50 6.34
C TYR A 135 -5.48 11.16 7.71
N LYS A 136 -6.44 12.05 7.99
CA LYS A 136 -6.70 12.55 9.33
C LYS A 136 -7.58 11.57 10.10
N ILE A 137 -7.23 11.34 11.36
CA ILE A 137 -8.03 10.59 12.31
C ILE A 137 -9.11 11.54 12.84
N ILE A 138 -10.37 11.22 12.56
CA ILE A 138 -11.51 12.00 13.05
C ILE A 138 -11.98 11.46 14.38
N ASP A 139 -12.15 10.14 14.44
CA ASP A 139 -12.44 9.39 15.65
C ASP A 139 -11.94 7.93 15.49
N ARG A 140 -12.35 7.03 16.38
CA ARG A 140 -11.89 5.63 16.37
C ARG A 140 -12.31 4.84 15.13
N ASN A 141 -13.34 5.25 14.39
CA ASN A 141 -13.89 4.52 13.25
C ASN A 141 -13.88 5.33 11.94
N HIS A 142 -13.62 6.63 12.01
CA HIS A 142 -13.68 7.51 10.84
C HIS A 142 -12.34 8.15 10.52
N LEU A 143 -11.97 8.08 9.24
CA LEU A 143 -10.79 8.72 8.69
C LEU A 143 -11.20 9.70 7.58
N PHE A 144 -10.42 10.77 7.45
CA PHE A 144 -10.57 11.76 6.40
C PHE A 144 -9.33 11.79 5.52
N PHE A 145 -9.42 11.25 4.31
CA PHE A 145 -8.39 11.40 3.30
C PHE A 145 -8.43 12.85 2.78
N PHE A 146 -7.27 13.52 2.78
CA PHE A 146 -7.19 14.94 2.44
C PHE A 146 -6.06 15.28 1.45
N LYS A 147 -5.09 14.38 1.26
CA LYS A 147 -3.90 14.67 0.46
C LYS A 147 -3.31 13.40 -0.15
N GLU A 148 -2.96 13.48 -1.43
CA GLU A 148 -2.10 12.50 -2.10
C GLU A 148 -0.98 13.20 -2.87
N ILE A 149 0.22 12.60 -2.84
CA ILE A 149 1.40 13.09 -3.54
C ILE A 149 1.97 11.94 -4.37
N TRP A 150 2.11 12.17 -5.67
CA TRP A 150 2.82 11.27 -6.57
C TRP A 150 4.29 11.69 -6.58
N VAL A 151 5.15 10.85 -6.00
CA VAL A 151 6.58 11.14 -5.91
C VAL A 151 7.20 10.81 -7.26
N LYS A 152 7.62 11.85 -7.99
CA LYS A 152 8.29 11.68 -9.28
C LYS A 152 9.65 11.06 -9.08
N SER A 153 10.13 10.30 -10.06
CA SER A 153 11.37 9.54 -9.91
C SER A 153 12.64 10.42 -9.88
N ARG A 154 12.59 11.67 -10.38
CA ARG A 154 13.71 12.62 -10.39
C ARG A 154 13.41 13.84 -9.50
N ILE A 155 14.45 14.35 -8.84
CA ILE A 155 14.38 15.51 -7.92
C ILE A 155 14.01 16.80 -8.65
N ASP A 156 14.50 16.95 -9.89
CA ASP A 156 14.26 18.14 -10.71
C ASP A 156 12.85 18.21 -11.26
N ASP A 157 12.10 17.11 -11.21
CA ASP A 157 10.70 17.14 -11.51
C ASP A 157 9.96 17.65 -10.27
N GLU A 158 9.34 18.83 -10.33
CA GLU A 158 8.52 19.31 -9.22
C GLU A 158 7.50 18.23 -8.84
N PRO A 159 7.36 17.86 -7.56
CA PRO A 159 6.34 16.90 -7.14
C PRO A 159 5.00 17.35 -7.69
N GLU A 160 4.19 16.41 -8.18
CA GLU A 160 2.85 16.79 -8.62
C GLU A 160 2.15 17.53 -7.48
N LYS A 161 1.49 18.64 -7.82
CA LYS A 161 0.72 19.41 -6.84
C LYS A 161 -0.17 18.42 -6.10
N PRO A 162 -0.18 18.46 -4.75
CA PRO A 162 -0.95 17.49 -3.98
C PRO A 162 -2.39 17.45 -4.49
N CYS A 163 -2.89 16.25 -4.74
CA CYS A 163 -4.30 16.11 -5.07
C CYS A 163 -5.09 16.25 -3.78
N GLU A 164 -5.61 17.46 -3.53
CA GLU A 164 -6.50 17.73 -2.42
C GLU A 164 -7.88 17.20 -2.76
N ARG A 165 -8.28 16.14 -2.06
CA ARG A 165 -9.62 15.57 -2.17
C ARG A 165 -10.12 15.27 -0.78
N ALA A 166 -11.38 15.57 -0.54
CA ALA A 166 -12.07 15.32 0.71
C ALA A 166 -12.87 14.02 0.60
N VAL A 167 -12.35 12.93 1.16
CA VAL A 167 -13.02 11.63 1.15
C VAL A 167 -13.05 11.06 2.55
N PHE A 168 -14.24 10.70 3.03
CA PHE A 168 -14.41 10.05 4.33
C PHE A 168 -14.39 8.54 4.18
N PHE A 169 -13.74 7.89 5.15
CA PHE A 169 -13.70 6.45 5.28
C PHE A 169 -14.29 6.04 6.63
N GLU A 170 -15.08 4.98 6.61
CA GLU A 170 -15.71 4.39 7.79
C GLU A 170 -15.20 2.96 7.96
N LEU A 171 -14.92 2.58 9.20
CA LEU A 171 -14.57 1.21 9.56
C LEU A 171 -15.80 0.31 9.45
N ILE A 172 -15.65 -0.77 8.70
CA ILE A 172 -16.56 -1.91 8.69
C ILE A 172 -15.92 -3.04 9.50
N PRO A 173 -16.47 -3.40 10.69
CA PRO A 173 -15.92 -4.47 11.51
C PRO A 173 -15.90 -5.80 10.76
N ASN A 174 -14.79 -6.54 10.85
CA ASN A 174 -14.69 -7.87 10.26
C ASN A 174 -13.64 -8.72 11.01
N LYS A 175 -14.06 -9.86 11.55
CA LYS A 175 -13.19 -10.76 12.35
C LYS A 175 -12.34 -11.72 11.51
N ARG A 176 -12.53 -11.73 10.19
CA ARG A 176 -11.91 -12.68 9.25
C ARG A 176 -10.95 -11.98 8.28
N LEU A 177 -10.24 -10.97 8.76
CA LEU A 177 -9.24 -10.28 7.96
C LEU A 177 -8.16 -11.25 7.47
N PRO A 178 -7.64 -11.06 6.24
CA PRO A 178 -6.44 -11.78 5.82
C PRO A 178 -5.27 -11.42 6.74
N PRO A 179 -4.30 -12.31 6.96
CA PRO A 179 -3.09 -11.91 7.67
C PRO A 179 -2.31 -10.88 6.84
N SER A 180 -1.61 -9.95 7.50
CA SER A 180 -0.76 -8.93 6.84
C SER A 180 0.28 -9.54 5.89
N THR A 181 0.62 -10.82 6.07
CA THR A 181 1.51 -11.59 5.21
C THR A 181 0.97 -11.85 3.80
N LYS A 182 -0.36 -11.74 3.58
CA LYS A 182 -0.94 -11.85 2.23
C LYS A 182 -0.59 -10.67 1.32
N PHE A 183 -0.16 -9.53 1.88
CA PHE A 183 0.25 -8.37 1.07
C PHE A 183 1.64 -8.57 0.48
N ARG A 184 1.68 -8.81 -0.83
CA ARG A 184 2.90 -9.16 -1.58
C ARG A 184 3.95 -8.04 -1.62
N SER A 185 3.59 -6.80 -1.29
CA SER A 185 4.53 -5.68 -1.19
C SER A 185 5.69 -5.98 -0.23
N LYS A 186 5.42 -6.67 0.89
CA LYS A 186 6.44 -7.14 1.84
C LYS A 186 7.44 -8.15 1.27
N LEU A 187 7.19 -8.75 0.11
CA LEU A 187 8.17 -9.61 -0.57
C LEU A 187 9.25 -8.80 -1.30
N LYS A 188 9.05 -7.50 -1.49
CA LYS A 188 10.02 -6.60 -2.14
C LYS A 188 11.09 -6.20 -1.13
N LYS A 189 12.37 -6.28 -1.50
CA LYS A 189 13.48 -5.95 -0.58
C LYS A 189 13.47 -4.48 -0.17
N TRP A 190 13.15 -3.58 -1.10
CA TRP A 190 13.35 -2.14 -0.93
C TRP A 190 12.38 -1.48 0.07
N ILE A 191 11.32 -2.18 0.51
CA ILE A 191 10.39 -1.68 1.54
C ILE A 191 10.85 -2.03 2.96
N TRP A 192 11.98 -2.73 3.10
CA TRP A 192 12.55 -3.12 4.39
C TRP A 192 13.76 -2.26 4.74
N GLU A 193 13.95 -2.00 6.02
CA GLU A 193 15.12 -1.30 6.53
C GLU A 193 16.38 -2.13 6.31
N ASP A 194 16.33 -3.41 6.69
CA ASP A 194 17.47 -4.32 6.64
C ASP A 194 17.24 -5.55 5.72
N LYS A 195 18.31 -5.98 5.05
CA LYS A 195 18.29 -7.10 4.09
C LYS A 195 18.13 -8.46 4.78
N LYS A 196 18.69 -8.65 5.97
CA LYS A 196 18.59 -9.88 6.76
C LYS A 196 17.15 -10.09 7.20
N ASP A 197 16.48 -9.05 7.67
CA ASP A 197 15.09 -9.12 8.12
C ASP A 197 14.13 -9.42 6.96
N TRP A 198 14.32 -8.77 5.82
CA TRP A 198 13.60 -9.11 4.58
C TRP A 198 13.79 -10.58 4.18
N LYS A 199 15.02 -11.11 4.25
CA LYS A 199 15.30 -12.52 3.93
C LYS A 199 14.58 -13.46 4.90
N ASN A 200 14.59 -13.14 6.20
CA ASN A 200 13.92 -13.91 7.24
C ASN A 200 12.40 -13.94 6.98
N TYR A 201 11.80 -12.77 6.71
CA TYR A 201 10.39 -12.67 6.34
C TYR A 201 10.06 -13.50 5.09
N LYS A 202 10.86 -13.37 4.02
CA LYS A 202 10.65 -14.11 2.77
C LYS A 202 10.74 -15.62 2.97
N LYS A 203 11.63 -16.09 3.85
CA LYS A 203 11.75 -17.51 4.21
C LYS A 203 10.50 -17.98 4.95
N ALA A 204 10.08 -17.26 6.00
CA ALA A 204 8.87 -17.57 6.77
C ALA A 204 7.61 -17.58 5.89
N TYR A 205 7.46 -16.61 4.98
CA TYR A 205 6.37 -16.55 4.01
C TYR A 205 6.33 -17.80 3.12
N LYS A 206 7.48 -18.23 2.57
CA LYS A 206 7.55 -19.44 1.73
C LYS A 206 7.20 -20.71 2.50
N GLU A 207 7.63 -20.81 3.75
CA GLU A 207 7.31 -21.96 4.60
C GLU A 207 5.81 -22.02 4.93
N ALA A 208 5.19 -20.88 5.22
CA ALA A 208 3.74 -20.78 5.43
C ALA A 208 2.93 -21.15 4.17
N MET A 209 3.42 -20.76 2.98
CA MET A 209 2.76 -21.09 1.71
C MET A 209 2.86 -22.57 1.32
N LYS A 210 3.85 -23.32 1.82
CA LYS A 210 3.97 -24.77 1.59
C LYS A 210 3.06 -25.61 2.49
N LYS A 211 2.59 -25.05 3.60
CA LYS A 211 1.72 -25.72 4.58
C LYS A 211 0.22 -25.54 4.27
N LYS A 212 -0.11 -24.86 3.17
CA LYS A 212 -1.46 -24.66 2.65
C LYS A 212 -1.65 -25.52 1.41
#